data_AF-A0A5K7YR82-F1
#
_entry.id   AF-A0A5K7YR82-F1
#
_cell.length_a   1.000
_cell.length_b   1.000
_cell.length_c   1.000
_cell.angle_alpha   90.00
_cell.angle_beta   90.00
_cell.angle_gamma   90.00
#
_symmetry.space_group_name_H-M   'P 1'
#
loop_
_entity.id
_entity.type
_entity.pdbx_description
1 polymer ?
#
loop_
_entity_poly.entity_id
_entity_poly.type
_entity_poly.pdbx_seq_one_letter_code
_entity_poly.pdbx_strand_id
1 'polypeptide(L)'
;MLQEGQYERVGEDVTRQVDVRIIAATNRNLKKEVARGHFRQDLFCRLNVFPIEVAPLWFRKGDIPLLAGYFLMLLQKRENRTLPRLSSANLKQLQSYYWPGNVRELPKVDQGRPPDSPTPMNEKTKTVLEVYRKSA
;
A
#
# COMPACT_ATOMS: atom_id res chain seq x y z
N MET A 1 1.00 -28.73 10.57
CA MET A 1 1.12 -27.82 9.40
C MET A 1 2.35 -26.92 9.44
N LEU A 2 2.39 -25.77 10.14
CA LEU A 2 3.57 -24.87 10.13
C LEU A 2 4.86 -25.49 10.67
N GLN A 3 4.77 -26.58 11.43
CA GLN A 3 5.91 -27.22 12.08
C GLN A 3 6.46 -28.44 11.32
N GLU A 4 5.63 -29.11 10.53
CA GLU A 4 5.95 -30.43 9.96
C GLU A 4 6.14 -30.39 8.45
N GLY A 5 5.86 -29.25 7.79
CA GLY A 5 5.86 -29.18 6.33
C GLY A 5 4.75 -30.03 5.69
N GLN A 6 3.73 -30.41 6.47
CA GLN A 6 2.67 -31.28 6.02
C GLN A 6 1.31 -30.58 5.95
N TYR A 7 0.52 -30.95 4.94
CA TYR A 7 -0.86 -30.50 4.81
C TYR A 7 -1.75 -31.57 4.18
N GLU A 8 -3.05 -31.40 4.40
CA GLU A 8 -4.12 -32.24 3.86
C GLU A 8 -5.14 -31.35 3.16
N ARG A 9 -5.79 -31.88 2.12
CA ARG A 9 -6.91 -31.20 1.50
C ARG A 9 -8.16 -31.47 2.34
N VAL A 10 -9.07 -30.50 2.38
CA VAL A 10 -10.33 -30.68 3.10
C VAL A 10 -11.11 -31.84 2.49
N GLY A 11 -11.44 -32.84 3.30
CA GLY A 11 -12.15 -34.05 2.87
C GLY A 11 -11.25 -35.18 2.33
N GLU A 12 -9.93 -35.11 2.56
CA GLU A 12 -8.98 -36.14 2.14
C GLU A 12 -8.04 -36.51 3.30
N ASP A 13 -7.81 -37.80 3.52
CA ASP A 13 -6.90 -38.32 4.56
C ASP A 13 -5.45 -38.50 4.05
N VAL A 14 -5.11 -37.87 2.93
CA VAL A 14 -3.78 -37.98 2.31
C VAL A 14 -2.91 -36.81 2.74
N THR A 15 -2.02 -37.09 3.68
CA THR A 15 -0.98 -36.17 4.13
C THR A 15 0.07 -35.98 3.03
N ARG A 16 0.41 -34.71 2.73
CA ARG A 16 1.41 -34.34 1.73
C ARG A 16 2.53 -33.53 2.35
N GLN A 17 3.76 -33.81 1.94
CA GLN A 17 4.94 -33.03 2.31
C GLN A 17 5.12 -31.85 1.36
N VAL A 18 5.53 -30.70 1.90
CA VAL A 18 5.83 -29.49 1.15
C VAL A 18 6.97 -28.70 1.79
N ASP A 19 7.84 -28.17 0.94
CA ASP A 19 8.83 -27.16 1.32
C ASP A 19 8.35 -25.79 0.83
N VAL A 20 7.94 -24.93 1.76
CA VAL A 20 7.43 -23.59 1.45
C VAL A 20 8.04 -22.53 2.35
N ARG A 21 8.32 -21.37 1.76
CA ARG A 21 8.61 -20.16 2.51
C ARG A 21 7.34 -19.36 2.73
N ILE A 22 7.05 -19.07 4.00
CA ILE A 22 5.84 -18.36 4.40
C ILE A 22 6.18 -16.89 4.64
N ILE A 23 5.44 -15.99 3.98
CA ILE A 23 5.50 -14.55 4.19
C ILE A 23 4.09 -14.08 4.54
N ALA A 24 3.94 -13.49 5.71
CA ALA A 24 2.66 -12.94 6.19
C ALA A 24 2.76 -11.42 6.31
N ALA A 25 1.68 -10.72 5.97
CA ALA A 25 1.55 -9.28 6.14
C ALA A 25 0.20 -8.97 6.76
N THR A 26 0.16 -8.02 7.68
CA THR A 26 -1.08 -7.59 8.32
C THR A 26 -1.02 -6.10 8.63
N ASN A 27 -2.17 -5.43 8.54
CA ASN A 27 -2.34 -4.05 9.02
C ASN A 27 -2.84 -3.99 10.48
N ARG A 28 -3.13 -5.14 11.09
CA ARG A 28 -3.59 -5.24 12.48
C ARG A 28 -2.41 -5.50 13.40
N ASN A 29 -2.51 -4.98 14.62
CA ASN A 29 -1.54 -5.30 15.66
C ASN A 29 -1.83 -6.71 16.22
N LEU A 30 -1.08 -7.72 15.77
CA LEU A 30 -1.32 -9.10 16.19
C LEU A 30 -1.18 -9.32 17.69
N LYS A 31 -0.26 -8.61 18.37
CA LYS A 31 -0.14 -8.71 19.84
C LYS A 31 -1.45 -8.32 20.53
N LYS A 32 -2.11 -7.25 20.06
CA LYS A 32 -3.43 -6.83 20.56
C LYS A 32 -4.53 -7.83 20.20
N GLU A 33 -4.51 -8.37 18.98
CA GLU A 33 -5.52 -9.36 18.55
C GLU A 33 -5.40 -10.69 19.30
N VAL A 34 -4.18 -11.09 19.70
CA VAL A 34 -3.99 -12.26 20.58
C VAL A 34 -4.52 -11.97 21.98
N ALA A 35 -4.22 -10.80 22.55
CA ALA A 35 -4.74 -10.41 23.86
C ALA A 35 -6.28 -10.36 23.91
N ARG A 36 -6.93 -10.11 22.76
CA ARG A 36 -8.40 -10.11 22.59
C ARG A 36 -8.99 -11.50 22.29
N GLY A 37 -8.16 -12.53 22.12
CA GLY A 37 -8.61 -13.88 21.74
C GLY A 37 -9.01 -14.05 20.27
N HIS A 38 -8.84 -13.02 19.43
CA HIS A 38 -9.15 -13.09 17.99
C HIS A 38 -8.05 -13.75 17.16
N PHE A 39 -6.87 -13.93 17.74
CA PHE A 39 -5.73 -14.54 17.07
C PHE A 39 -5.06 -15.54 17.98
N ARG A 40 -4.66 -16.69 17.42
CA ARG A 40 -4.04 -17.76 18.19
C ARG A 40 -2.59 -17.39 18.56
N GLN A 41 -2.26 -17.51 19.85
CA GLN A 41 -0.93 -17.19 20.38
C GLN A 41 0.17 -18.09 19.77
N ASP A 42 -0.11 -19.38 19.57
CA ASP A 42 0.85 -20.32 19.00
C ASP A 42 1.22 -19.99 17.56
N LEU A 43 0.24 -19.56 16.76
CA LEU A 43 0.46 -19.09 15.39
C LEU A 43 1.23 -17.76 15.38
N PHE A 44 0.92 -16.85 16.30
CA PHE A 44 1.64 -15.57 16.42
C PHE A 44 3.13 -15.79 16.68
N CYS A 45 3.48 -16.65 17.63
CA CYS A 45 4.88 -16.97 17.94
C CYS A 45 5.65 -17.53 16.74
N ARG A 46 4.98 -18.25 15.82
CA ARG A 46 5.61 -18.81 14.60
C ARG A 46 5.79 -17.79 13.49
N LEU A 47 4.82 -16.87 13.32
CA LEU A 47 4.90 -15.84 12.29
C LEU A 47 5.81 -14.68 12.70
N ASN A 48 5.90 -14.38 13.99
CA ASN A 48 6.60 -13.21 14.52
C ASN A 48 8.09 -13.49 14.86
N VAL A 49 8.74 -14.39 14.12
CA VAL A 49 10.18 -14.69 14.30
C VAL A 49 11.04 -13.57 13.73
N PHE A 50 10.67 -13.03 12.57
CA PHE A 50 11.38 -11.93 11.90
C PHE A 50 10.39 -10.85 11.42
N PRO A 51 9.92 -9.97 12.32
CA PRO A 51 8.98 -8.92 11.95
C PRO A 51 9.69 -7.83 11.12
N ILE A 52 9.06 -7.46 10.00
CA ILE A 52 9.48 -6.33 9.18
C ILE A 52 8.40 -5.25 9.29
N GLU A 53 8.71 -4.17 10.00
CA GLU A 53 7.81 -3.02 10.09
C GLU A 53 8.00 -2.10 8.88
N VAL A 54 6.92 -1.90 8.13
CA VAL A 54 6.91 -0.97 7.00
C VAL A 54 6.45 0.39 7.51
N ALA A 55 7.39 1.33 7.62
CA ALA A 55 7.07 2.69 8.02
C ALA A 55 6.13 3.37 7.01
N PRO A 56 5.17 4.17 7.49
CA PRO A 56 4.26 4.91 6.62
C PRO A 56 5.02 5.96 5.79
N LEU A 57 4.43 6.34 4.65
CA LEU A 57 5.07 7.21 3.67
C LEU A 57 5.41 8.60 4.23
N TRP A 58 4.63 9.11 5.19
CA TRP A 58 4.90 10.39 5.86
C TRP A 58 6.16 10.38 6.74
N PHE A 59 6.61 9.21 7.19
CA PHE A 59 7.89 9.06 7.91
C PHE A 59 9.06 8.99 6.92
N ARG A 60 8.80 8.60 5.67
CA ARG A 60 9.78 8.39 4.60
C ARG A 60 9.60 9.41 3.47
N LYS A 61 9.53 10.70 3.80
CA LYS A 61 9.28 11.78 2.82
C LYS A 61 10.33 11.89 1.71
N GLY A 62 11.55 11.39 1.95
CA GLY A 62 12.62 11.30 0.96
C GLY A 62 12.29 10.37 -0.21
N ASP A 63 11.40 9.39 -0.02
CA ASP A 63 11.02 8.43 -1.07
C ASP A 63 9.95 9.01 -2.01
N ILE A 64 9.23 10.06 -1.58
CA ILE A 64 8.10 10.64 -2.32
C ILE A 64 8.50 11.14 -3.72
N PRO A 65 9.61 11.89 -3.92
CA PRO A 65 10.01 12.34 -5.26
C PRO A 65 10.28 11.18 -6.23
N LEU A 66 10.96 10.13 -5.76
CA LEU A 66 11.28 8.96 -6.57
C LEU A 66 10.00 8.21 -6.96
N LEU A 67 9.12 7.96 -6.00
CA LEU A 67 7.84 7.29 -6.23
C LEU A 67 6.93 8.11 -7.15
N ALA A 68 6.84 9.43 -6.95
CA ALA A 68 6.03 10.31 -7.79
C ALA A 68 6.54 10.34 -9.24
N GLY A 69 7.86 10.39 -9.43
CA GLY A 69 8.47 10.29 -10.76
C GLY A 69 8.18 8.94 -11.43
N TYR A 70 8.32 7.84 -10.70
CA TYR A 70 7.99 6.50 -11.19
C TYR A 70 6.52 6.38 -11.60
N PHE A 71 5.58 6.85 -10.77
CA PHE A 71 4.16 6.81 -11.11
C PHE A 71 3.83 7.69 -12.31
N LEU A 72 4.40 8.89 -12.41
CA LEU A 72 4.21 9.72 -13.61
C LEU A 72 4.69 9.03 -14.88
N MET A 73 5.83 8.36 -14.85
CA MET A 73 6.32 7.57 -15.99
C MET A 73 5.33 6.46 -16.36
N LEU A 74 4.78 5.73 -15.38
CA LEU A 74 3.74 4.72 -15.62
C LEU A 74 2.49 5.33 -16.25
N LEU A 75 2.09 6.52 -15.81
CA LEU A 75 0.93 7.24 -16.35
C LEU A 75 1.16 7.73 -17.78
N GLN A 76 2.32 8.29 -18.08
CA GLN A 76 2.70 8.67 -19.44
C GLN A 76 2.57 7.50 -20.41
N LYS A 77 3.09 6.33 -19.99
CA LYS A 77 3.03 5.09 -20.78
C LYS A 77 1.60 4.60 -20.97
N ARG A 78 0.75 4.68 -19.94
CA ARG A 78 -0.64 4.22 -20.00
C ARG A 78 -1.52 5.12 -20.88
N GLU A 79 -1.36 6.43 -20.77
CA GLU A 79 -2.18 7.42 -21.48
C GLU A 79 -1.62 7.79 -22.86
N ASN A 80 -0.43 7.26 -23.21
CA ASN A 80 0.32 7.61 -24.42
C ASN A 80 0.47 9.14 -24.59
N ARG A 81 0.77 9.84 -23.48
CA ARG A 81 0.89 11.30 -23.42
C ARG A 81 2.16 11.70 -22.72
N THR A 82 2.83 12.74 -23.23
CA THR A 82 3.96 13.37 -22.54
C THR A 82 3.43 14.21 -21.37
N LEU A 83 3.67 13.74 -20.14
CA LEU A 83 3.44 14.54 -18.94
C LEU A 83 4.69 15.41 -18.65
N PRO A 84 4.55 16.70 -18.35
CA PRO A 84 5.64 17.54 -17.86
C PRO A 84 6.29 17.01 -16.59
N ARG A 85 7.53 17.42 -16.35
CA ARG A 85 8.27 17.08 -15.14
C ARG A 85 7.66 17.78 -13.93
N LEU A 86 7.71 17.13 -12.77
CA LEU A 86 7.33 17.75 -11.50
C LEU A 86 8.28 18.92 -11.18
N SER A 87 7.71 20.09 -10.92
CA SER A 87 8.49 21.22 -10.41
C SER A 87 8.94 20.96 -8.96
N SER A 88 9.95 21.70 -8.50
CA SER A 88 10.38 21.68 -7.10
C SER A 88 9.26 22.08 -6.13
N ALA A 89 8.37 22.98 -6.55
CA ALA A 89 7.18 23.38 -5.78
C ALA A 89 6.18 22.22 -5.66
N ASN A 90 5.94 21.48 -6.74
CA ASN A 90 5.07 20.30 -6.72
C ASN A 90 5.62 19.21 -5.79
N LEU A 91 6.93 18.96 -5.83
CA LEU A 91 7.58 17.99 -4.96
C LEU A 91 7.46 18.40 -3.48
N LYS A 92 7.70 19.67 -3.14
CA LYS A 92 7.50 20.19 -1.78
C LYS A 92 6.06 20.00 -1.31
N GLN A 93 5.09 20.26 -2.18
CA GLN A 93 3.68 20.05 -1.87
C GLN A 93 3.36 18.58 -1.62
N LEU A 94 3.86 17.66 -2.44
CA LEU A 94 3.69 16.22 -2.25
C LEU A 94 4.35 15.74 -0.94
N GLN A 95 5.52 16.27 -0.59
CA GLN A 95 6.21 15.94 0.66
C GLN A 95 5.54 16.52 1.92
N SER A 96 4.80 17.62 1.79
CA SER A 96 4.06 18.22 2.89
C SER A 96 2.79 17.45 3.27
N TYR A 97 2.29 16.60 2.36
CA TYR A 97 1.04 15.88 2.57
C TYR A 97 1.22 14.64 3.47
N TYR A 98 0.17 14.30 4.22
CA TYR A 98 0.22 13.23 5.22
C TYR A 98 0.12 11.82 4.61
N TRP A 99 -0.43 11.65 3.40
CA TRP A 99 -0.56 10.33 2.75
C TRP A 99 -1.24 9.24 3.62
N PRO A 100 -2.49 9.43 4.06
CA PRO A 100 -3.19 8.43 4.88
C PRO A 100 -3.30 7.05 4.20
N GLY A 101 -3.44 7.02 2.87
CA GLY A 101 -3.41 5.78 2.06
C GLY A 101 -2.01 5.35 1.60
N ASN A 102 -0.95 5.98 2.10
CA ASN A 102 0.45 5.71 1.74
C ASN A 102 0.66 5.70 0.21
N VAL A 103 1.49 4.77 -0.27
CA VAL A 103 1.83 4.61 -1.68
C VAL A 103 0.61 4.35 -2.57
N ARG A 104 -0.52 3.85 -2.03
CA ARG A 104 -1.74 3.60 -2.81
C ARG A 104 -2.43 4.87 -3.29
N GLU A 105 -2.17 6.01 -2.64
CA GLU A 105 -2.73 7.30 -3.06
C GLU A 105 -1.92 7.98 -4.16
N LEU A 106 -0.61 7.68 -4.26
CA LEU A 106 0.27 8.26 -5.26
C LEU A 106 -0.18 8.02 -6.72
N PRO A 107 -0.52 6.79 -7.15
CA PRO A 107 -0.86 6.51 -8.53
C PRO A 107 -2.27 6.94 -8.91
N LYS A 108 -3.12 7.38 -7.96
CA LYS A 108 -4.53 7.61 -8.26
C LYS A 108 -4.62 8.51 -9.49
N VAL A 109 -5.19 7.96 -10.55
CA VAL A 109 -5.59 8.73 -11.70
C VAL A 109 -7.03 9.04 -11.41
N ASP A 110 -7.34 10.33 -11.36
CA ASP A 110 -8.72 10.77 -11.48
C ASP A 110 -9.18 10.36 -12.90
N GLN A 111 -9.64 9.12 -13.04
CA GLN A 111 -10.43 8.68 -14.17
C GLN A 111 -11.79 9.34 -13.96
N GLY A 112 -11.99 10.46 -14.68
CA GLY A 112 -13.21 11.26 -14.76
C GLY A 112 -14.28 10.95 -13.71
N ARG A 113 -14.33 11.76 -12.66
CA ARG A 113 -15.57 11.95 -11.90
C ARG A 113 -16.66 12.35 -12.90
N PRO A 114 -17.79 11.61 -13.03
CA PRO A 114 -18.93 12.11 -13.78
C PRO A 114 -19.45 13.38 -13.09
N PRO A 115 -19.85 14.42 -13.86
CA PRO A 115 -20.13 15.76 -13.34
C PRO A 115 -21.11 15.81 -12.16
N ASP A 116 -21.96 14.78 -11.99
CA ASP A 116 -23.08 14.79 -11.03
C ASP A 116 -22.92 13.86 -9.81
N SER A 117 -21.71 13.43 -9.44
CA SER A 117 -21.53 12.64 -8.20
C SER A 117 -21.71 13.51 -6.94
N PRO A 118 -22.66 13.21 -6.02
CA PRO A 118 -23.05 14.09 -4.91
C PRO A 118 -22.14 13.99 -3.67
N THR A 119 -21.02 13.26 -3.75
CA THR A 119 -20.10 13.14 -2.62
C THR A 119 -19.38 14.48 -2.39
N PRO A 120 -19.51 15.11 -1.21
CA PRO A 120 -18.89 16.39 -0.96
C PRO A 120 -17.37 16.27 -1.06
N MET A 121 -16.79 17.28 -1.69
CA MET A 121 -15.37 17.51 -1.88
C MET A 121 -14.69 17.61 -0.51
N ASN A 122 -14.26 16.49 0.07
CA ASN A 122 -13.31 16.58 1.18
C ASN A 122 -12.00 17.10 0.60
N GLU A 123 -11.54 18.27 1.07
CA GLU A 123 -10.29 18.98 0.73
C GLU A 123 -8.99 18.16 0.96
N LYS A 124 -9.10 16.85 1.18
CA LYS A 124 -8.08 15.95 1.73
C LYS A 124 -7.64 14.86 0.76
N THR A 125 -7.66 15.10 -0.55
CA THR A 125 -6.93 14.23 -1.50
C THR A 125 -6.04 15.13 -2.33
N LYS A 126 -4.73 14.99 -2.19
CA LYS A 126 -3.73 15.65 -3.05
C LYS A 126 -3.04 14.57 -3.85
N THR A 127 -3.53 14.35 -5.05
CA THR A 127 -3.02 13.34 -5.97
C THR A 127 -1.91 13.92 -6.83
N VAL A 128 -0.97 13.10 -7.31
CA VAL A 128 0.16 13.56 -8.16
C VAL A 128 -0.33 14.36 -9.38
N LEU A 129 -1.46 13.95 -9.98
CA LEU A 129 -2.11 14.67 -11.08
C LEU A 129 -2.83 15.96 -10.68
N GLU A 130 -3.34 16.10 -9.47
CA GLU A 130 -4.01 17.33 -9.00
C GLU A 130 -3.00 18.42 -8.68
N VAL A 131 -1.90 18.04 -8.03
CA VAL A 131 -0.75 18.92 -7.82
C VAL A 131 -0.19 19.38 -9.17
N TYR A 132 -0.20 18.49 -10.16
CA TYR A 132 0.20 18.79 -11.53
C TYR A 132 -0.79 19.75 -12.24
N ARG A 133 -2.11 19.52 -12.19
CA ARG A 133 -3.12 20.38 -12.84
C ARG A 133 -3.20 21.81 -12.27
N LYS A 134 -2.87 22.01 -10.99
CA LYS A 134 -2.88 23.34 -10.36
C LYS A 134 -1.64 24.19 -10.66
N SER A 135 -0.66 23.67 -11.39
CA SER A 135 0.60 24.35 -11.72
C SER A 135 0.82 24.54 -13.23
N ALA A 136 -0.20 24.27 -14.04
CA ALA A 136 -0.30 24.61 -15.46
C ALA A 136 -1.32 25.74 -15.63
#